data_AF-A0A959Q716-F1
#
_entry.id   AF-A0A959Q716-F1
#
_cell.length_a   1.000
_cell.length_b   1.000
_cell.length_c   1.000
_cell.angle_alpha   90.00
_cell.angle_beta   90.00
_cell.angle_gamma   90.00
#
_symmetry.space_group_name_H-M   'P 1'
#
loop_
_entity.id
_entity.type
_entity.pdbx_description
1 polymer ?
#
loop_
_entity_poly.entity_id
_entity_poly.type
_entity_poly.pdbx_seq_one_letter_code
_entity_poly.pdbx_strand_id
1 'polypeptide(L)'
;AFSWGVLFREGRMIRLIHPLSPAHLSDTSRFLALQPPWYQVRKSTYLEGYYLYRDDRLRLEAVEVDTLQAAARLLHRRLRPEDRTIALYHLDTTLVNRYPHGLLPQIARLFEEP
;
A
#
# COMPACT_ATOMS: atom_id res chain seq x y z
N ALA A 1 -4.73 -0.77 -6.26
CA ALA A 1 -3.69 -1.28 -5.35
C ALA A 1 -3.82 -0.67 -3.97
N PHE A 2 -3.85 -1.53 -2.93
CA PHE A 2 -3.67 -1.13 -1.54
C PHE A 2 -2.27 -0.51 -1.39
N SER A 3 -2.22 0.68 -0.79
CA SER A 3 -1.00 1.48 -0.72
C SER A 3 -0.91 2.21 0.61
N TRP A 4 0.32 2.41 1.06
CA TRP A 4 0.63 3.10 2.30
C TRP A 4 1.94 3.88 2.17
N GLY A 5 2.10 4.85 3.06
CA GLY A 5 3.32 5.59 3.25
C GLY A 5 4.01 5.13 4.52
N VAL A 6 5.31 4.88 4.44
CA VAL A 6 6.15 4.69 5.62
C VAL A 6 6.86 6.01 5.89
N LEU A 7 6.57 6.61 7.04
CA LEU A 7 7.18 7.86 7.47
C LEU A 7 8.47 7.58 8.24
N PHE A 8 9.55 8.23 7.79
CA PHE A 8 10.86 8.21 8.41
C PHE A 8 11.23 9.60 8.93
N ARG A 9 11.70 9.64 10.18
CA ARG A 9 12.30 10.84 10.79
C ARG A 9 13.68 10.48 11.30
N GLU A 10 14.68 11.27 10.94
CA GLU A 10 16.08 11.03 11.34
C GLU A 10 16.53 9.59 11.04
N GLY A 11 16.11 9.05 9.89
CA GLY A 11 16.42 7.69 9.45
C GLY A 11 15.64 6.56 10.15
N ARG A 12 14.77 6.86 11.11
CA ARG A 12 13.97 5.86 11.83
C ARG A 12 12.54 5.82 11.30
N MET A 13 12.01 4.61 11.08
CA MET A 13 10.59 4.43 10.79
C MET A 13 9.79 4.79 12.03
N ILE A 14 8.86 5.74 11.90
CA ILE A 14 8.06 6.23 13.04
C ILE A 14 6.56 5.96 12.86
N ARG A 15 6.07 5.72 11.64
CA ARG A 15 4.64 5.55 11.37
C ARG A 15 4.35 4.94 10.00
N LEU A 16 3.20 4.25 9.91
CA LEU A 16 2.51 3.95 8.67
C LEU A 16 1.33 4.91 8.45
N ILE A 17 1.20 5.44 7.24
CA ILE A 17 0.13 6.35 6.82
C ILE A 17 -0.68 5.64 5.74
N HIS A 18 -1.97 5.46 5.98
CA HIS A 18 -2.89 4.85 5.04
C HIS A 18 -4.20 5.66 4.99
N PRO A 19 -4.76 5.90 3.79
CA PRO A 19 -4.18 5.61 2.47
C PRO A 19 -3.09 6.61 2.09
N LEU A 20 -2.08 6.19 1.33
CA LEU A 20 -1.12 7.13 0.73
C LEU A 20 -0.62 6.66 -0.63
N SER A 21 -0.59 7.59 -1.59
CA SER A 21 -0.21 7.34 -2.98
C SER A 21 0.51 8.57 -3.57
N PRO A 22 1.14 8.47 -4.75
CA PRO A 22 1.85 9.60 -5.37
C PRO A 22 0.97 10.85 -5.55
N ALA A 23 -0.34 10.67 -5.79
CA ALA A 23 -1.29 11.77 -5.95
C ALA A 23 -1.37 12.67 -4.70
N HIS A 24 -1.30 12.09 -3.51
CA HIS A 24 -1.32 12.84 -2.24
C HIS A 24 -0.03 13.66 -2.02
N LEU A 25 1.05 13.32 -2.72
CA LEU A 25 2.37 13.96 -2.63
C LEU A 25 2.71 14.81 -3.87
N SER A 26 1.70 15.19 -4.65
CA SER A 26 1.85 15.93 -5.91
C SER A 26 2.20 17.41 -5.73
N ASP A 27 1.93 17.98 -4.56
CA ASP A 27 2.27 19.38 -4.26
C ASP A 27 3.79 19.55 -4.05
N THR A 28 4.46 20.04 -5.09
CA THR A 28 5.92 20.23 -5.13
C THR A 28 6.43 21.36 -4.22
N SER A 29 5.53 22.20 -3.69
CA SER A 29 5.89 23.20 -2.68
C SER A 29 6.09 22.55 -1.30
N ARG A 30 5.43 21.41 -1.06
CA ARG A 30 5.45 20.67 0.20
C ARG A 30 6.33 19.43 0.13
N PHE A 31 6.38 18.77 -1.02
CA PHE A 31 7.06 17.50 -1.21
C PHE A 31 8.07 17.57 -2.35
N LEU A 32 9.18 16.88 -2.19
CA LEU A 32 10.19 16.65 -3.21
C LEU A 32 10.17 15.16 -3.55
N ALA A 33 9.85 14.83 -4.81
CA ALA A 33 10.05 13.48 -5.30
C ALA A 33 11.56 13.19 -5.40
N LEU A 34 12.00 12.08 -4.79
CA LEU A 34 13.35 11.57 -4.92
C LEU A 34 13.35 10.40 -5.92
N GLN A 35 14.37 9.54 -5.87
CA GLN A 35 14.31 8.26 -6.56
C GLN A 35 13.14 7.43 -6.02
N PRO A 36 12.25 6.92 -6.89
CA PRO A 36 11.16 6.07 -6.46
C PRO A 36 11.64 4.92 -5.56
N PRO A 37 10.91 4.58 -4.49
CA PRO A 37 9.59 5.10 -4.13
C PRO A 37 9.63 6.22 -3.06
N TRP A 38 10.70 7.03 -3.03
CA TRP A 38 10.95 7.98 -1.96
C TRP A 38 10.52 9.42 -2.26
N TYR A 39 10.08 10.10 -1.21
CA TYR A 39 9.77 11.53 -1.17
C TYR A 39 10.38 12.16 0.09
N GLN A 40 10.64 13.46 0.03
CA GLN A 40 11.07 14.27 1.17
C GLN A 40 10.12 15.45 1.39
N VAL A 41 9.84 15.75 2.64
CA VAL A 41 9.03 16.90 3.04
C VAL A 41 9.90 18.17 2.98
N ARG A 42 9.58 19.09 2.07
CA ARG A 42 10.29 20.37 1.90
C ARG A 42 9.88 21.42 2.94
N LYS A 43 8.62 21.37 3.36
CA LYS A 43 8.02 22.32 4.30
C LYS A 43 7.11 21.55 5.25
N SER A 44 7.27 21.79 6.56
CA SER A 44 6.40 21.17 7.57
C SER A 44 4.93 21.42 7.24
N THR A 45 4.12 20.36 7.29
CA THR A 45 2.78 20.37 6.72
C THR A 45 1.89 19.27 7.28
N TYR A 46 0.58 19.39 7.12
CA TYR A 46 -0.37 18.33 7.45
C TYR A 46 -0.66 17.44 6.26
N LEU A 47 -0.52 16.12 6.41
CA LEU A 47 -0.88 15.11 5.42
C LEU A 47 -1.77 14.06 6.09
N GLU A 48 -3.01 13.87 5.59
CA GLU A 48 -3.97 12.90 6.16
C GLU A 48 -4.13 13.00 7.69
N GLY A 49 -4.18 14.23 8.22
CA GLY A 49 -4.29 14.48 9.66
C GLY A 49 -2.99 14.37 10.45
N TYR A 50 -1.87 14.00 9.82
CA TYR A 50 -0.55 13.91 10.46
C TYR A 50 0.29 15.15 10.20
N TYR A 51 0.91 15.69 11.24
CA TYR A 51 1.90 16.76 11.08
C TYR A 51 3.27 16.18 10.73
N LEU A 52 3.73 16.49 9.53
CA LEU A 52 5.04 16.13 9.01
C LEU A 52 5.99 17.31 9.18
N TYR A 53 7.22 17.01 9.55
CA TYR A 53 8.27 18.00 9.70
C TYR A 53 9.07 18.10 8.41
N ARG A 54 9.62 19.29 8.15
CA ARG A 54 10.65 19.46 7.13
C ARG A 54 11.74 18.38 7.31
N ASP A 55 12.22 17.87 6.19
CA ASP A 55 13.24 16.81 6.08
C ASP A 55 12.81 15.41 6.51
N ASP A 56 11.56 15.22 6.96
CA ASP A 56 10.96 13.89 7.02
C ASP A 56 10.98 13.24 5.62
N ARG A 57 11.13 11.92 5.59
CA ARG A 57 11.10 11.13 4.35
C ARG A 57 9.91 10.18 4.35
N LEU A 58 9.29 10.04 3.19
CA LEU A 58 8.18 9.12 2.96
C LEU A 58 8.63 8.07 1.94
N ARG A 59 8.44 6.80 2.27
CA ARG A 59 8.52 5.70 1.30
C ARG A 59 7.11 5.29 0.94
N LEU A 60 6.75 5.34 -0.34
CA LEU A 60 5.48 4.79 -0.79
C LEU A 60 5.62 3.30 -1.07
N GLU A 61 4.65 2.53 -0.61
CA GLU A 61 4.55 1.11 -0.90
C GLU A 61 3.16 0.82 -1.43
N ALA A 62 3.10 0.06 -2.51
CA ALA A 62 1.86 -0.40 -3.11
C ALA A 62 1.98 -1.89 -3.39
N VAL A 63 0.89 -2.62 -3.20
CA VAL A 63 0.82 -4.03 -3.56
C VAL A 63 0.45 -4.13 -5.03
N GLU A 64 1.44 -4.46 -5.85
CA GLU A 64 1.25 -4.74 -7.27
C GLU A 64 0.46 -6.03 -7.49
N VAL A 65 -0.28 -6.08 -8.61
CA VAL A 65 -1.13 -7.22 -8.98
C VAL A 65 -0.33 -8.51 -9.04
N ASP A 66 0.82 -8.49 -9.71
CA ASP A 66 1.65 -9.68 -9.90
C ASP A 66 2.20 -10.20 -8.58
N THR A 67 2.59 -9.29 -7.67
CA THR A 67 3.06 -9.67 -6.32
C THR A 67 1.94 -10.31 -5.52
N LEU A 68 0.72 -9.75 -5.59
CA LEU A 68 -0.45 -10.32 -4.92
C LEU A 68 -0.79 -11.71 -5.46
N GLN A 69 -0.78 -11.89 -6.79
CA GLN A 69 -1.02 -13.19 -7.42
C GLN A 69 0.06 -14.21 -7.06
N ALA A 70 1.33 -13.82 -7.06
CA ALA A 70 2.44 -14.67 -6.68
C ALA A 70 2.33 -15.11 -5.22
N ALA A 71 1.99 -14.19 -4.31
CA ALA A 71 1.74 -14.49 -2.91
C ALA A 71 0.57 -15.46 -2.74
N ALA A 72 -0.55 -15.23 -3.45
CA ALA A 72 -1.71 -16.11 -3.43
C ALA A 72 -1.36 -17.54 -3.86
N ARG A 73 -0.65 -17.70 -4.98
CA ARG A 73 -0.20 -19.01 -5.47
C ARG A 73 0.77 -19.70 -4.52
N LEU A 74 1.68 -18.96 -3.90
CA LEU A 74 2.63 -19.49 -2.93
C LEU A 74 1.89 -20.04 -1.69
N LEU A 75 0.96 -19.26 -1.14
CA LEU A 75 0.19 -19.64 0.04
C LEU A 75 -0.75 -20.82 -0.24
N HIS A 76 -1.44 -20.82 -1.39
CA HIS A 76 -2.28 -21.94 -1.80
C HIS A 76 -1.52 -23.28 -1.77
N ARG A 77 -0.28 -23.31 -2.26
CA ARG A 77 0.57 -24.54 -2.27
C ARG A 77 1.06 -24.98 -0.88
N ARG A 78 1.01 -24.09 0.12
CA ARG A 78 1.63 -24.32 1.44
C ARG A 78 0.60 -24.49 2.55
N LEU A 79 -0.59 -23.92 2.39
CA LEU A 79 -1.69 -24.02 3.36
C LEU A 79 -2.61 -25.17 2.99
N ARG A 80 -2.97 -26.00 3.97
CA ARG A 80 -3.99 -27.04 3.80
C ARG A 80 -5.36 -26.40 3.57
N PRO A 81 -6.24 -26.97 2.72
CA PRO A 81 -7.56 -26.41 2.44
C PRO A 81 -8.37 -26.10 3.71
N GLU A 82 -8.38 -27.00 4.69
CA GLU A 82 -9.08 -26.84 5.96
C GLU A 82 -8.57 -25.68 6.85
N ASP A 83 -7.36 -25.15 6.61
CA ASP A 83 -6.77 -24.06 7.39
C ASP A 83 -6.85 -22.69 6.67
N ARG A 84 -7.55 -22.60 5.54
CA ARG A 84 -7.63 -21.37 4.72
C ARG A 84 -8.85 -20.54 5.10
N THR A 85 -8.61 -19.37 5.67
CA THR A 85 -9.62 -18.32 5.80
C THR A 85 -9.12 -17.04 5.14
N ILE A 86 -9.88 -16.49 4.19
CA ILE A 86 -9.57 -15.21 3.56
C ILE A 86 -10.39 -14.10 4.21
N ALA A 87 -9.70 -13.08 4.74
CA ALA A 87 -10.31 -11.82 5.12
C ALA A 87 -9.85 -10.71 4.15
N LEU A 88 -10.79 -10.11 3.43
CA LEU A 88 -10.52 -8.95 2.58
C LEU A 88 -10.84 -7.67 3.35
N TYR A 89 -9.82 -6.91 3.73
CA TYR A 89 -9.96 -5.65 4.47
C TYR A 89 -10.01 -4.45 3.52
N HIS A 90 -10.81 -3.44 3.90
CA HIS A 90 -10.92 -2.13 3.22
C HIS A 90 -11.27 -2.19 1.73
N LEU A 91 -12.26 -3.00 1.36
CA LEU A 91 -12.86 -2.99 0.02
C LEU A 91 -13.81 -1.80 -0.14
N ASP A 92 -13.28 -0.57 -0.15
CA ASP A 92 -14.04 0.56 -0.69
C ASP A 92 -14.01 0.53 -2.23
N THR A 93 -14.99 1.20 -2.85
CA THR A 93 -15.11 1.22 -4.32
C THR A 93 -13.88 1.83 -4.99
N THR A 94 -13.17 2.75 -4.33
CA THR A 94 -11.93 3.35 -4.82
C THR A 94 -10.75 2.38 -4.86
N LEU A 95 -10.69 1.41 -3.93
CA LEU A 95 -9.66 0.39 -3.89
C LEU A 95 -9.95 -0.72 -4.89
N VAL A 96 -11.21 -1.17 -4.96
CA VAL A 96 -11.68 -2.21 -5.90
C VAL A 96 -11.44 -1.78 -7.35
N ASN A 97 -11.75 -0.53 -7.71
CA ASN A 97 -11.57 0.00 -9.06
C ASN A 97 -10.09 0.12 -9.49
N ARG A 98 -9.14 0.06 -8.54
CA ARG A 98 -7.70 0.08 -8.84
C ARG A 98 -7.11 -1.32 -9.03
N TYR A 99 -7.93 -2.36 -9.03
CA TYR A 99 -7.56 -3.70 -9.44
C TYR A 99 -8.37 -4.07 -10.70
N PRO A 100 -7.81 -4.87 -11.62
CA PRO A 100 -8.57 -5.38 -12.76
C PRO A 100 -9.86 -6.05 -12.29
N HIS A 101 -10.96 -5.79 -13.00
CA HIS A 101 -12.26 -6.36 -12.67
C HIS A 101 -12.15 -7.90 -12.61
N GLY A 102 -12.60 -8.49 -11.51
CA GLY A 102 -12.56 -9.95 -11.30
C GLY A 102 -11.26 -10.49 -10.71
N LEU A 103 -10.18 -9.70 -10.55
CA LEU A 103 -8.93 -10.18 -9.95
C LEU A 103 -9.14 -10.66 -8.50
N LEU A 104 -9.84 -9.87 -7.68
CA LEU A 104 -10.08 -10.22 -6.27
C LEU A 104 -10.93 -11.50 -6.14
N PRO A 105 -12.05 -11.67 -6.89
CA PRO A 105 -12.74 -12.96 -6.99
C PRO A 105 -11.86 -14.12 -7.46
N GLN A 106 -10.98 -13.91 -8.45
CA GLN A 106 -10.06 -14.96 -8.91
C GLN A 106 -9.08 -15.39 -7.81
N ILE A 107 -8.53 -14.44 -7.06
CA ILE A 107 -7.65 -14.75 -5.93
C ILE A 107 -8.43 -15.48 -4.84
N ALA A 108 -9.67 -15.08 -4.54
CA ALA A 108 -10.47 -15.77 -3.54
C ALA A 108 -10.73 -17.24 -3.90
N ARG A 109 -11.10 -17.50 -5.16
CA ARG A 109 -11.33 -18.86 -5.68
C ARG A 109 -10.12 -19.79 -5.52
N LEU A 110 -8.89 -19.27 -5.64
CA LEU A 110 -7.68 -20.07 -5.43
C LEU A 110 -7.66 -20.73 -4.04
N PHE A 111 -8.31 -20.17 -3.03
CA PHE A 111 -8.33 -20.76 -1.69
C PHE A 111 -9.60 -21.54 -1.38
N GLU A 112 -10.62 -21.45 -2.24
CA GLU A 112 -11.85 -22.25 -2.19
C GLU A 112 -11.69 -23.60 -2.89
N GLU A 113 -10.80 -23.68 -3.89
CA GLU A 113 -10.47 -24.93 -4.58
C GLU A 113 -9.60 -25.85 -3.71
N PRO A 114 -9.95 -27.16 -3.61
CA PRO A 114 -9.24 -28.14 -2.78
C PRO A 114 -7.78 -28.37 -3.20
#